data_AF-A0A8X6HKY0-F1
#
_entry.id   AF-A0A8X6HKY0-F1
#
_cell.length_a   1.000
_cell.length_b   1.000
_cell.length_c   1.000
_cell.angle_alpha   90.00
_cell.angle_beta   90.00
_cell.angle_gamma   90.00
#
_symmetry.space_group_name_H-M   'P 1'
#
loop_
_entity.id
_entity.type
_entity.pdbx_description
1 polymer ?
#
loop_
_entity_poly.entity_id
_entity_poly.type
_entity_poly.pdbx_seq_one_letter_code
_entity_poly.pdbx_strand_id
1 'polypeptide(L)'
;HLKFYLEKKAEVNNLNNKKELPLMCIDLSFFKSQLIALHDNLIDQLKTAACDMLSNIKRGLCSEFETLQKTLLTVPETAKEMVVLTDLFDKLRAHEFQDLLAKVKDALSKTIVLMNLITLGPEELKINSELLLWPKKMKPVFKKCSKILEESKIRFEEKLAAVIRKVKVDLQNLAEHTTDLEALGDISMIQEYRKEALQLRKRVKAAEAAIAWINEVLIYIRNH
;
A
#
# COMPACT_ATOMS: atom_id res chain seq x y z
N HIS A 1 29.49 15.31 -2.22
CA HIS A 1 29.64 16.07 -3.48
C HIS A 1 29.42 17.58 -3.31
N LEU A 2 28.27 18.07 -2.79
CA LEU A 2 28.05 19.53 -2.67
C LEU A 2 29.08 20.27 -1.80
N LYS A 3 29.52 19.69 -0.68
CA LYS A 3 30.59 20.26 0.18
C LYS A 3 31.91 20.46 -0.59
N PHE A 4 32.29 19.50 -1.44
CA PHE A 4 33.51 19.58 -2.24
C PHE A 4 33.47 20.77 -3.22
N TYR A 5 32.34 20.99 -3.90
CA TYR A 5 32.20 22.14 -4.81
C TYR A 5 32.18 23.48 -4.06
N LEU A 6 31.64 23.53 -2.84
CA LEU A 6 31.67 24.71 -1.98
C LEU A 6 33.11 25.03 -1.49
N GLU A 7 33.87 24.01 -1.11
CA GLU A 7 35.29 24.14 -0.74
C GLU A 7 36.14 24.62 -1.93
N LYS A 8 35.94 24.02 -3.11
CA LYS A 8 36.65 24.45 -4.34
C LYS A 8 36.29 25.86 -4.78
N LYS A 9 35.03 26.28 -4.62
CA LYS A 9 34.63 27.67 -4.84
C LYS A 9 35.39 28.62 -3.91
N ALA A 10 35.53 28.27 -2.63
CA ALA A 10 36.27 29.08 -1.66
C ALA A 10 37.77 29.19 -2.01
N GLU A 11 38.39 28.09 -2.45
CA GLU A 11 39.78 28.08 -2.95
C GLU A 11 39.95 29.01 -4.16
N VAL A 12 39.06 28.94 -5.15
CA VAL A 12 39.09 29.81 -6.33
C VAL A 12 38.92 31.29 -5.95
N ASN A 13 38.08 31.58 -4.95
CA ASN A 13 37.86 32.95 -4.49
C ASN A 13 39.10 33.55 -3.80
N ASN A 14 39.99 32.71 -3.26
CA ASN A 14 41.24 33.14 -2.61
C ASN A 14 42.42 33.36 -3.57
N LEU A 15 42.26 33.07 -4.87
CA LEU A 15 43.33 33.28 -5.85
C LEU A 15 43.58 34.78 -6.11
N ASN A 16 44.84 35.17 -6.32
CA ASN A 16 45.22 36.54 -6.64
C ASN A 16 44.66 36.99 -7.99
N ASN A 17 44.12 38.21 -8.05
CA ASN A 17 43.48 38.76 -9.24
C ASN A 17 44.50 39.24 -10.30
N LYS A 18 45.77 39.40 -9.93
CA LYS A 18 46.82 39.90 -10.82
C LYS A 18 48.07 39.05 -10.69
N LYS A 19 48.72 38.76 -11.82
CA LYS A 19 50.04 38.15 -11.85
C LYS A 19 51.00 39.11 -12.54
N GLU A 20 51.95 39.63 -11.78
CA GLU A 20 53.03 40.46 -12.29
C GLU A 20 54.11 39.54 -12.87
N LEU A 21 54.44 39.78 -14.14
CA LEU A 21 55.55 39.16 -14.85
C LEU A 21 56.58 40.26 -15.16
N PRO A 22 57.86 39.91 -15.43
CA PRO A 22 58.96 40.88 -15.55
C PRO A 22 58.75 42.01 -16.56
N LEU A 23 57.80 41.87 -17.50
CA LEU A 23 57.50 42.85 -18.56
C LEU A 23 55.99 43.12 -18.76
N MET A 24 55.10 42.47 -17.99
CA MET A 24 53.64 42.61 -18.18
C MET A 24 52.84 42.23 -16.92
N CYS A 25 51.65 42.82 -16.75
CA CYS A 25 50.68 42.38 -15.74
C CYS A 25 49.51 41.69 -16.44
N ILE A 26 49.21 40.45 -16.04
CA ILE A 26 48.03 39.73 -16.51
C ILE A 26 46.92 39.92 -15.48
N ASP A 27 45.80 40.50 -15.91
CA ASP A 27 44.58 40.57 -15.11
C ASP A 27 43.82 39.23 -15.21
N LEU A 28 43.72 38.55 -14.08
CA LEU A 28 43.00 37.28 -13.93
C LEU A 28 41.58 37.50 -13.39
N SER A 29 41.18 38.75 -13.11
CA SER A 29 39.87 39.09 -12.53
C SER A 29 38.71 38.54 -13.37
N PHE A 30 38.79 38.67 -14.70
CA PHE A 30 37.79 38.19 -15.64
C PHE A 30 37.69 36.66 -15.68
N PHE A 31 38.82 35.95 -15.64
CA PHE A 31 38.83 34.49 -15.61
C PHE A 31 38.32 33.95 -14.28
N LYS A 32 38.70 34.59 -13.17
CA LYS A 32 38.23 34.26 -11.82
C LYS A 32 36.72 34.46 -11.69
N SER A 33 36.18 35.57 -12.19
CA SER A 33 34.74 35.83 -12.13
C SER A 33 33.95 34.82 -12.97
N GLN A 34 34.42 34.46 -14.15
CA GLN A 34 33.82 33.38 -14.95
C GLN A 34 33.88 32.02 -14.25
N LEU A 35 35.01 31.67 -13.62
CA LEU A 35 35.14 30.40 -12.91
C LEU A 35 34.24 30.32 -11.68
N ILE A 36 34.06 31.43 -10.96
CA ILE A 36 33.10 31.54 -9.85
C ILE A 36 31.66 31.40 -10.36
N ALA A 37 31.31 32.08 -11.45
CA ALA A 37 29.98 31.99 -12.05
C ALA A 37 29.66 30.56 -12.52
N LEU A 38 30.65 29.84 -13.07
CA LEU A 38 30.50 28.44 -13.44
C LEU A 38 30.29 27.56 -12.20
N HIS A 39 31.05 27.77 -11.13
CA HIS A 39 30.84 27.07 -9.86
C HIS A 39 29.45 27.32 -9.29
N ASP A 40 28.98 28.57 -9.33
CA ASP A 40 27.64 28.93 -8.85
C ASP A 40 26.54 28.25 -9.65
N ASN A 41 26.65 28.24 -10.98
CA ASN A 41 25.71 27.53 -11.84
C ASN A 41 25.69 26.01 -11.53
N LEU A 42 26.87 25.38 -11.39
CA LEU A 42 26.95 23.96 -11.03
C LEU A 42 26.35 23.67 -9.64
N ILE A 43 26.63 24.52 -8.65
CA ILE A 43 26.09 24.38 -7.30
C ILE A 43 24.57 24.51 -7.32
N ASP A 44 24.02 25.48 -8.04
CA ASP A 44 22.58 25.70 -8.12
C ASP A 44 21.87 24.57 -8.89
N GLN A 45 22.48 24.04 -9.96
CA GLN A 45 21.98 22.84 -10.64
C GLN A 45 21.98 21.62 -9.71
N LEU A 46 23.06 21.39 -8.96
CA LEU A 46 23.14 20.28 -8.01
C LEU A 46 22.15 20.42 -6.86
N LYS A 47 21.94 21.64 -6.34
CA LYS A 47 20.92 21.92 -5.33
C LYS A 47 19.54 21.59 -5.87
N THR A 48 19.21 22.11 -7.05
CA THR A 48 17.89 21.91 -7.69
C THR A 48 17.62 20.44 -7.92
N ALA A 49 18.57 19.70 -8.50
CA ALA A 49 18.45 18.27 -8.71
C ALA A 49 18.29 17.48 -7.38
N ALA A 50 19.01 17.87 -6.33
CA ALA A 50 18.88 17.24 -5.02
C ALA A 50 17.52 17.54 -4.36
N CYS A 51 17.00 18.75 -4.51
CA CYS A 51 15.65 19.13 -4.09
C CYS A 51 14.62 18.26 -4.80
N ASP A 52 14.64 18.27 -6.14
CA ASP A 52 13.66 17.55 -6.95
C ASP A 52 13.63 16.05 -6.64
N MET A 53 14.81 15.44 -6.50
CA MET A 53 14.93 14.04 -6.11
C MET A 53 14.30 13.79 -4.73
N LEU A 54 14.61 14.63 -3.74
CA LEU A 54 14.10 14.47 -2.39
C LEU A 54 12.59 14.73 -2.32
N SER A 55 12.09 15.73 -3.03
CA SER A 55 10.65 16.04 -3.13
C SER A 55 9.89 14.88 -3.77
N ASN A 56 10.45 14.24 -4.79
CA ASN A 56 9.85 13.05 -5.40
C ASN A 56 9.81 11.86 -4.43
N ILE A 57 10.89 11.60 -3.69
CA ILE A 57 10.92 10.55 -2.67
C ILE A 57 9.85 10.82 -1.59
N LYS A 58 9.79 12.05 -1.09
CA LYS A 58 8.83 12.44 -0.04
C LYS A 58 7.38 12.33 -0.52
N ARG A 59 7.08 12.75 -1.75
CA ARG A 59 5.75 12.60 -2.35
C ARG A 59 5.39 11.12 -2.55
N GLY A 60 6.35 10.30 -2.98
CA GLY A 60 6.18 8.85 -3.08
C GLY A 60 5.84 8.21 -1.73
N LEU A 61 6.55 8.59 -0.66
CA LEU A 61 6.25 8.12 0.69
C LEU A 61 4.84 8.53 1.14
N CYS A 62 4.41 9.79 0.91
CA CYS A 62 3.05 10.20 1.22
C CYS A 62 2.01 9.36 0.47
N SER A 63 2.22 9.11 -0.82
CA SER A 63 1.33 8.27 -1.63
C SER A 63 1.28 6.81 -1.15
N GLU A 64 2.41 6.26 -0.71
CA GLU A 64 2.49 4.92 -0.12
C GLU A 64 1.66 4.85 1.17
N PHE A 65 1.79 5.84 2.06
CA PHE A 65 0.96 5.92 3.27
C PHE A 65 -0.53 6.08 2.96
N GLU A 66 -0.91 6.91 1.99
CA GLU A 66 -2.31 7.07 1.59
C GLU A 66 -2.90 5.77 1.04
N THR A 67 -2.12 5.05 0.24
CA THR A 67 -2.53 3.76 -0.34
C THR A 67 -2.71 2.74 0.77
N LEU A 68 -1.74 2.64 1.71
CA LEU A 68 -1.86 1.77 2.88
C LEU A 68 -3.08 2.12 3.73
N GLN A 69 -3.32 3.41 3.98
CA GLN A 69 -4.48 3.86 4.73
C GLN A 69 -5.79 3.43 4.04
N LYS A 70 -5.90 3.61 2.72
CA LYS A 70 -7.07 3.19 1.96
C LYS A 70 -7.28 1.68 2.06
N THR A 71 -6.25 0.89 1.80
CA THR A 71 -6.32 -0.57 1.86
C THR A 71 -6.70 -1.08 3.24
N LEU A 72 -6.15 -0.50 4.32
CA LEU A 72 -6.48 -0.89 5.70
C LEU A 72 -7.91 -0.52 6.14
N LEU A 73 -8.53 0.45 5.46
CA LEU A 73 -9.91 0.88 5.74
C LEU A 73 -10.94 0.22 4.82
N THR A 74 -10.50 -0.59 3.85
CA THR A 74 -11.40 -1.35 2.99
C THR A 74 -12.05 -2.49 3.79
N VAL A 75 -13.37 -2.62 3.69
CA VAL A 75 -14.11 -3.75 4.27
C VAL A 75 -14.02 -4.92 3.29
N PRO A 76 -13.45 -6.07 3.67
CA PRO A 76 -13.34 -7.22 2.78
C PRO A 76 -14.73 -7.79 2.48
N GLU A 77 -15.04 -8.06 1.21
CA GLU A 77 -16.32 -8.64 0.77
C GLU A 77 -16.26 -10.16 0.68
N THR A 78 -15.05 -10.70 0.46
CA THR A 78 -14.78 -12.14 0.36
C THR A 78 -13.84 -12.63 1.47
N ALA A 79 -13.92 -13.92 1.81
CA ALA A 79 -13.00 -14.54 2.78
C ALA A 79 -11.53 -14.45 2.31
N LYS A 80 -11.30 -14.51 1.00
CA LYS A 80 -9.98 -14.34 0.39
C LYS A 80 -9.42 -12.93 0.62
N GLU A 81 -10.21 -11.89 0.36
CA GLU A 81 -9.80 -10.50 0.63
C GLU A 81 -9.52 -10.28 2.12
N MET A 82 -10.32 -10.91 2.98
CA MET A 82 -10.13 -10.82 4.42
C MET A 82 -8.78 -11.40 4.85
N VAL A 83 -8.42 -12.61 4.39
CA VAL A 83 -7.11 -13.22 4.69
C VAL A 83 -5.96 -12.36 4.18
N VAL A 84 -6.04 -11.87 2.94
CA VAL A 84 -5.02 -10.97 2.38
C VAL A 84 -4.87 -9.71 3.23
N LEU A 85 -5.98 -9.13 3.68
CA LEU A 85 -5.95 -7.94 4.53
C LEU A 85 -5.35 -8.24 5.92
N THR A 86 -5.66 -9.40 6.50
CA THR A 86 -5.05 -9.86 7.76
C THR A 86 -3.54 -10.04 7.62
N ASP A 87 -3.08 -10.73 6.57
CA ASP A 87 -1.66 -10.93 6.30
C ASP A 87 -0.91 -9.60 6.13
N LEU A 88 -1.50 -8.66 5.39
CA LEU A 88 -0.94 -7.32 5.22
C LEU A 88 -0.90 -6.57 6.56
N PHE A 89 -1.97 -6.63 7.35
CA PHE A 89 -2.03 -5.99 8.66
C PHE A 89 -0.95 -6.53 9.61
N ASP A 90 -0.73 -7.85 9.62
CA ASP A 90 0.26 -8.51 10.46
C ASP A 90 1.69 -8.18 10.00
N LYS A 91 1.97 -8.17 8.70
CA LYS A 91 3.26 -7.73 8.14
C LYS A 91 3.58 -6.29 8.50
N LEU A 92 2.61 -5.39 8.35
CA LEU A 92 2.73 -3.98 8.71
C LEU A 92 3.02 -3.82 10.21
N ARG A 93 2.34 -4.59 11.07
CA ARG A 93 2.56 -4.54 12.52
C ARG A 93 3.92 -5.09 12.93
N ALA A 94 4.45 -6.08 12.21
CA ALA A 94 5.70 -6.75 12.52
C ALA A 94 6.94 -5.92 12.14
N HIS A 95 7.04 -5.47 10.88
CA HIS A 95 8.28 -4.85 10.37
C HIS A 95 8.06 -3.75 9.34
N GLU A 96 7.15 -3.92 8.38
CA GLU A 96 7.04 -2.99 7.24
C GLU A 96 6.70 -1.55 7.66
N PHE A 97 5.92 -1.37 8.74
CA PHE A 97 5.65 -0.02 9.25
C PHE A 97 6.90 0.63 9.85
N GLN A 98 7.76 -0.13 10.53
CA GLN A 98 9.03 0.40 11.06
C GLN A 98 9.98 0.78 9.93
N ASP A 99 10.03 -0.01 8.87
CA ASP A 99 10.85 0.28 7.68
C ASP A 99 10.37 1.56 6.99
N LEU A 100 9.04 1.73 6.88
CA LEU A 100 8.46 2.95 6.31
C LEU A 100 8.76 4.18 7.16
N LEU A 101 8.71 4.06 8.49
CA LEU A 101 9.14 5.12 9.42
C LEU A 101 10.64 5.44 9.30
N ALA A 102 11.48 4.43 9.08
CA ALA A 102 12.91 4.63 8.86
C ALA A 102 13.17 5.41 7.56
N LYS A 103 12.46 5.10 6.47
CA LYS A 103 12.51 5.87 5.22
C LYS A 103 12.09 7.33 5.41
N VAL A 104 11.03 7.57 6.18
CA VAL A 104 10.59 8.94 6.54
C VAL A 104 11.69 9.68 7.30
N LYS A 105 12.29 9.04 8.31
CA LYS A 105 13.37 9.64 9.10
C LYS A 105 14.58 9.98 8.23
N ASP A 106 14.97 9.09 7.33
CA ASP A 106 16.07 9.32 6.39
C ASP A 106 15.78 10.51 5.46
N ALA A 107 14.60 10.56 4.85
CA ALA A 107 14.20 11.67 3.97
C ALA A 107 14.17 13.02 4.71
N LEU A 108 13.67 13.05 5.94
CA LEU A 108 13.66 14.26 6.78
C LEU A 108 15.07 14.67 7.20
N SER A 109 15.95 13.71 7.53
CA SER A 109 17.34 14.00 7.87
C SER A 109 18.10 14.64 6.69
N LYS A 110 17.90 14.13 5.48
CA LYS A 110 18.43 14.71 4.24
C LYS A 110 17.87 16.11 3.98
N THR A 111 16.60 16.34 4.32
CA THR A 111 15.98 17.66 4.22
C THR A 111 16.66 18.65 5.17
N ILE A 112 16.94 18.26 6.42
CA ILE A 112 17.65 19.12 7.40
C ILE A 112 19.04 19.50 6.90
N VAL A 113 19.77 18.56 6.30
CA VAL A 113 21.09 18.85 5.70
C VAL A 113 20.97 19.88 4.57
N LEU A 114 19.94 19.75 3.74
CA LEU A 114 19.68 20.70 2.64
C LEU A 114 19.21 22.06 3.16
N MET A 115 18.44 22.15 4.24
CA MET A 115 18.00 23.44 4.82
C MET A 115 19.17 24.38 5.16
N ASN A 116 20.38 23.85 5.41
CA ASN A 116 21.57 24.66 5.62
C ASN A 116 22.09 25.36 4.33
N LEU A 117 21.56 24.97 3.17
CA LEU A 117 22.04 25.36 1.82
C LEU A 117 20.94 26.01 0.97
N ILE A 118 19.67 25.80 1.31
CA ILE A 118 18.50 26.31 0.59
C ILE A 118 17.41 26.74 1.57
N THR A 119 16.63 27.75 1.17
CA THR A 119 15.38 28.08 1.85
C THR A 119 14.27 27.19 1.32
N LEU A 120 13.53 26.52 2.20
CA LEU A 120 12.40 25.70 1.80
C LEU A 120 11.19 26.56 1.44
N GLY A 121 10.57 26.26 0.30
CA GLY A 121 9.29 26.84 -0.09
C GLY A 121 8.11 26.28 0.73
N PRO A 122 6.92 26.89 0.61
CA PRO A 122 5.72 26.50 1.34
C PRO A 122 5.28 25.05 1.02
N GLU A 123 5.38 24.61 -0.23
CA GLU A 123 5.03 23.23 -0.63
C GLU A 123 5.93 22.18 0.03
N GLU A 124 7.23 22.45 0.11
CA GLU A 124 8.19 21.57 0.78
C GLU A 124 7.91 21.45 2.27
N LEU A 125 7.58 22.58 2.92
CA LEU A 125 7.20 22.59 4.33
C LEU A 125 5.91 21.80 4.58
N LYS A 126 4.93 21.90 3.68
CA LYS A 126 3.68 21.15 3.74
C LYS A 126 3.94 19.64 3.66
N ILE A 127 4.74 19.19 2.69
CA ILE A 127 5.09 17.76 2.54
C ILE A 127 5.84 17.24 3.78
N ASN A 128 6.81 18.00 4.30
CA ASN A 128 7.53 17.60 5.51
C ASN A 128 6.60 17.48 6.72
N SER A 129 5.68 18.43 6.87
CA SER A 129 4.67 18.43 7.94
C SER A 129 3.77 17.21 7.84
N GLU A 130 3.33 16.87 6.63
CA GLU A 130 2.52 15.68 6.39
C GLU A 130 3.26 14.38 6.73
N LEU A 131 4.51 14.24 6.29
CA LEU A 131 5.38 13.10 6.62
C LEU A 131 5.56 12.90 8.13
N LEU A 132 5.73 13.99 8.88
CA LEU A 132 5.82 13.95 10.34
C LEU A 132 4.51 13.55 11.03
N LEU A 133 3.36 13.77 10.39
CA LEU A 133 2.04 13.47 10.94
C LEU A 133 1.57 12.04 10.64
N TRP A 134 2.05 11.41 9.56
CA TRP A 134 1.68 10.03 9.20
C TRP A 134 1.77 9.01 10.34
N PRO A 135 2.83 8.99 11.18
CA PRO A 135 2.90 8.06 12.31
C PRO A 135 1.74 8.23 13.30
N LYS A 136 1.27 9.46 13.51
CA LYS A 136 0.11 9.76 14.36
C LYS A 136 -1.20 9.42 13.65
N LYS A 137 -1.33 9.75 12.35
CA LYS A 137 -2.50 9.44 11.52
C LYS A 137 -2.75 7.93 11.40
N MET A 138 -1.70 7.11 11.35
CA MET A 138 -1.82 5.65 11.19
C MET A 138 -2.28 4.92 12.45
N LYS A 139 -2.01 5.43 13.65
CA LYS A 139 -2.48 4.81 14.91
C LYS A 139 -3.99 4.53 14.95
N PRO A 140 -4.89 5.50 14.69
CA PRO A 140 -6.32 5.22 14.64
C PRO A 140 -6.72 4.36 13.44
N VAL A 141 -5.97 4.39 12.33
CA VAL A 141 -6.22 3.52 11.17
C VAL A 141 -6.00 2.06 11.53
N PHE A 142 -4.90 1.72 12.22
CA PHE A 142 -4.66 0.35 12.68
C PHE A 142 -5.76 -0.14 13.64
N LYS A 143 -6.23 0.72 14.55
CA LYS A 143 -7.35 0.37 15.44
C LYS A 143 -8.64 0.10 14.65
N LYS A 144 -8.95 0.92 13.65
CA LYS A 144 -10.13 0.73 12.79
C LYS A 144 -10.01 -0.53 11.95
N CYS A 145 -8.85 -0.79 11.35
CA CYS A 145 -8.60 -1.99 10.55
C CYS A 145 -8.78 -3.26 11.39
N SER A 146 -8.22 -3.31 12.59
CA SER A 146 -8.42 -4.44 13.52
C SER A 146 -9.90 -4.67 13.83
N LYS A 147 -10.69 -3.60 14.02
CA LYS A 147 -12.14 -3.70 14.21
C LYS A 147 -12.87 -4.21 12.96
N ILE A 148 -12.51 -3.72 11.76
CA ILE A 148 -13.07 -4.16 10.48
C ILE A 148 -12.79 -5.65 10.25
N LEU A 149 -11.58 -6.11 10.57
CA LEU A 149 -11.20 -7.51 10.45
C LEU A 149 -12.03 -8.38 11.41
N GLU A 150 -12.16 -7.97 12.67
CA GLU A 150 -12.96 -8.72 13.66
C GLU A 150 -14.45 -8.79 13.27
N GLU A 151 -15.06 -7.65 12.90
CA GLU A 151 -16.45 -7.60 12.46
C GLU A 151 -16.69 -8.40 11.18
N SER A 152 -15.74 -8.36 10.24
CA SER A 152 -15.81 -9.17 9.02
C SER A 152 -15.68 -10.65 9.34
N LYS A 153 -14.84 -11.04 10.30
CA LYS A 153 -14.68 -12.43 10.74
C LYS A 153 -16.01 -12.99 11.22
N ILE A 154 -16.62 -12.30 12.18
CA ILE A 154 -17.92 -12.68 12.76
C ILE A 154 -18.97 -12.80 11.65
N ARG A 155 -19.05 -11.80 10.77
CA ARG A 155 -19.99 -11.80 9.63
C ARG A 155 -19.78 -13.00 8.70
N PHE A 156 -18.53 -13.37 8.39
CA PHE A 156 -18.25 -14.53 7.55
C PHE A 156 -18.55 -15.84 8.25
N GLU A 157 -18.25 -15.96 9.55
CA GLU A 157 -18.59 -17.14 10.37
C GLU A 157 -20.11 -17.33 10.47
N GLU A 158 -20.87 -16.26 10.72
CA GLU A 158 -22.34 -16.29 10.74
C GLU A 158 -22.92 -16.70 9.38
N LYS A 159 -22.40 -16.11 8.29
CA LYS A 159 -22.81 -16.46 6.93
C LYS A 159 -22.49 -17.92 6.63
N LEU A 160 -21.31 -18.39 7.00
CA LEU A 160 -20.90 -19.79 6.84
C LEU A 160 -21.83 -20.72 7.60
N ALA A 161 -22.11 -20.43 8.87
CA ALA A 161 -23.03 -21.21 9.70
C ALA A 161 -24.46 -21.24 9.13
N ALA A 162 -24.94 -20.13 8.59
CA ALA A 162 -26.24 -20.04 7.94
C ALA A 162 -26.30 -20.90 6.66
N VAL A 163 -25.26 -20.86 5.82
CA VAL A 163 -25.16 -21.68 4.60
C VAL A 163 -25.08 -23.16 4.96
N ILE A 164 -24.27 -23.55 5.97
CA ILE A 164 -24.19 -24.92 6.46
C ILE A 164 -25.56 -25.41 6.95
N ARG A 165 -26.26 -24.61 7.76
CA ARG A 165 -27.62 -24.95 8.23
C ARG A 165 -28.58 -25.14 7.06
N LYS A 166 -28.54 -24.26 6.06
CA LYS A 166 -29.40 -24.35 4.87
C LYS A 166 -29.10 -25.63 4.07
N VAL A 167 -27.82 -25.90 3.78
CA VAL A 167 -27.40 -27.10 3.06
C VAL A 167 -27.83 -28.37 3.81
N LYS A 168 -27.72 -28.40 5.14
CA LYS A 168 -28.18 -29.54 5.94
C LYS A 168 -29.68 -29.80 5.77
N VAL A 169 -30.51 -28.76 5.85
CA VAL A 169 -31.97 -28.88 5.64
C VAL A 169 -32.28 -29.28 4.20
N ASP A 170 -31.59 -28.71 3.21
CA ASP A 170 -31.76 -29.06 1.81
C ASP A 170 -31.41 -30.54 1.55
N LEU A 171 -30.34 -31.06 2.15
CA LEU A 171 -29.97 -32.47 2.05
C LEU A 171 -30.98 -33.40 2.74
N GLN A 172 -31.54 -33.03 3.90
CA GLN A 172 -32.59 -33.81 4.56
C GLN A 172 -33.85 -33.90 3.70
N ASN A 173 -34.32 -32.78 3.17
CA ASN A 173 -35.46 -32.75 2.25
C ASN A 173 -35.19 -33.57 0.99
N LEU A 174 -33.98 -33.49 0.43
CA LEU A 174 -33.59 -34.29 -0.73
C LEU A 174 -33.64 -35.80 -0.42
N ALA A 175 -33.19 -36.21 0.77
CA ALA A 175 -33.21 -37.60 1.21
C ALA A 175 -34.64 -38.13 1.42
N GLU A 176 -35.52 -37.34 2.03
CA GLU A 176 -36.95 -37.67 2.18
C GLU A 176 -37.61 -37.84 0.80
N HIS A 177 -37.45 -36.87 -0.10
CA HIS A 177 -38.02 -36.95 -1.45
C HIS A 177 -37.49 -38.11 -2.30
N THR A 178 -36.21 -38.51 -2.14
CA THR A 178 -35.70 -39.72 -2.80
C THR A 178 -36.35 -40.99 -2.28
N THR A 179 -36.64 -41.04 -0.98
CA THR A 179 -37.33 -42.20 -0.36
C THR A 179 -38.78 -42.28 -0.85
N ASP A 180 -39.45 -41.14 -0.98
CA ASP A 180 -40.81 -41.07 -1.54
C ASP A 180 -40.85 -41.48 -3.01
N LEU A 181 -39.81 -41.11 -3.79
CA LEU A 181 -39.68 -41.48 -5.21
C LEU A 181 -39.49 -43.00 -5.40
N GLU A 182 -38.82 -43.69 -4.47
CA GLU A 182 -38.67 -45.16 -4.50
C GLU A 182 -40.00 -45.90 -4.28
N ALA A 183 -40.99 -45.25 -3.64
CA ALA A 183 -42.32 -45.80 -3.41
C ALA A 183 -43.30 -45.65 -4.60
N LEU A 184 -42.87 -45.03 -5.70
CA LEU A 184 -43.71 -44.72 -6.86
C LEU A 184 -43.73 -45.89 -7.87
N GLY A 185 -44.94 -46.38 -8.20
CA GLY A 185 -45.15 -47.49 -9.13
C GLY A 185 -46.18 -47.23 -10.24
N ASP A 186 -46.76 -46.02 -10.31
CA ASP A 186 -47.86 -45.73 -11.23
C ASP A 186 -47.39 -45.06 -12.54
N ILE A 187 -47.49 -45.78 -13.65
CA ILE A 187 -47.05 -45.36 -14.98
C ILE A 187 -47.85 -44.15 -15.50
N SER A 188 -49.06 -43.92 -15.01
CA SER A 188 -49.89 -42.79 -15.43
C SER A 188 -49.34 -41.42 -14.99
N MET A 189 -48.46 -41.38 -13.98
CA MET A 189 -47.89 -40.15 -13.41
C MET A 189 -46.46 -39.83 -13.88
N ILE A 190 -45.97 -40.51 -14.92
CA ILE A 190 -44.56 -40.46 -15.36
C ILE A 190 -44.06 -39.05 -15.76
N GLN A 191 -44.95 -38.18 -16.27
CA GLN A 191 -44.59 -36.80 -16.63
C GLN A 191 -44.41 -35.91 -15.39
N GLU A 192 -45.17 -36.16 -14.33
CA GLU A 192 -45.04 -35.47 -13.05
C GLU A 192 -43.74 -35.90 -12.35
N TYR A 193 -43.45 -37.21 -12.33
CA TYR A 193 -42.18 -37.74 -11.81
C TYR A 193 -40.97 -37.17 -12.54
N ARG A 194 -41.04 -37.03 -13.87
CA ARG A 194 -39.97 -36.38 -14.65
C ARG A 194 -39.75 -34.92 -14.24
N LYS A 195 -40.82 -34.18 -13.95
CA LYS A 195 -40.75 -32.77 -13.52
C LYS A 195 -40.16 -32.66 -12.12
N GLU A 196 -40.56 -33.52 -11.19
CA GLU A 196 -40.00 -33.61 -9.85
C GLU A 196 -38.51 -33.99 -9.87
N ALA A 197 -38.13 -35.00 -10.66
CA ALA A 197 -36.72 -35.38 -10.84
C ALA A 197 -35.86 -34.22 -11.37
N LEU A 198 -36.39 -33.38 -12.27
CA LEU A 198 -35.68 -32.19 -12.75
C LEU A 198 -35.53 -31.12 -11.65
N GLN A 199 -36.55 -30.92 -10.82
CA GLN A 199 -36.49 -30.00 -9.68
C GLN A 199 -35.49 -30.50 -8.63
N LEU A 200 -35.50 -31.80 -8.33
CA LEU A 200 -34.56 -32.46 -7.44
C LEU A 200 -33.12 -32.25 -7.94
N ARG A 201 -32.88 -32.48 -9.24
CA ARG A 201 -31.58 -32.24 -9.87
C ARG A 201 -31.10 -30.79 -9.76
N LYS A 202 -32.00 -29.81 -9.86
CA LYS A 202 -31.65 -28.39 -9.65
C LYS A 202 -31.26 -28.11 -8.20
N ARG A 203 -31.98 -28.68 -7.23
CA ARG A 203 -31.68 -28.56 -5.80
C ARG A 203 -30.33 -29.21 -5.45
N VAL A 204 -30.03 -30.38 -6.00
CA VAL A 204 -28.73 -31.05 -5.86
C VAL A 204 -27.59 -30.16 -6.36
N LYS A 205 -27.70 -29.61 -7.58
CA LYS A 205 -26.68 -28.69 -8.11
C LYS A 205 -26.48 -27.44 -7.24
N ALA A 206 -27.56 -26.90 -6.67
CA ALA A 206 -27.46 -25.76 -5.77
C ALA A 206 -26.75 -26.12 -4.45
N ALA A 207 -27.01 -27.31 -3.91
CA ALA A 207 -26.32 -27.81 -2.73
C ALA A 207 -24.84 -28.09 -3.01
N GLU A 208 -24.49 -28.69 -4.15
CA GLU A 208 -23.10 -28.90 -4.59
C GLU A 208 -22.33 -27.58 -4.67
N ALA A 209 -22.93 -26.54 -5.28
CA ALA A 209 -22.31 -25.22 -5.36
C ALA A 209 -22.12 -24.58 -3.97
N ALA A 210 -23.08 -24.75 -3.06
CA ALA A 210 -22.97 -24.25 -1.70
C ALA A 210 -21.87 -24.99 -0.90
N ILE A 211 -21.73 -26.31 -1.08
CA ILE A 211 -20.66 -27.11 -0.48
C ILE A 211 -19.29 -26.70 -1.02
N ALA A 212 -19.17 -26.45 -2.33
CA ALA A 212 -17.93 -25.96 -2.93
C ALA A 212 -17.51 -24.61 -2.31
N TRP A 213 -18.45 -23.68 -2.13
CA TRP A 213 -18.21 -22.41 -1.46
C TRP A 213 -17.84 -22.58 0.02
N ILE A 214 -18.52 -23.47 0.76
CA ILE A 214 -18.18 -23.79 2.15
C ILE A 214 -16.73 -24.29 2.24
N ASN A 215 -16.35 -25.23 1.37
CA ASN A 215 -15.00 -25.79 1.35
C ASN A 215 -13.94 -24.73 1.07
N GLU A 216 -14.21 -23.84 0.11
CA GLU A 216 -13.32 -22.72 -0.21
C GLU A 216 -13.11 -21.83 1.02
N VAL A 217 -14.20 -21.35 1.64
CA VAL A 217 -14.14 -20.46 2.81
C VAL A 217 -13.47 -21.14 4.01
N LEU A 218 -13.77 -22.42 4.27
CA LEU A 218 -13.16 -23.17 5.37
C LEU A 218 -11.66 -23.35 5.20
N ILE A 219 -11.16 -23.58 3.98
CA ILE A 219 -9.72 -23.69 3.71
C ILE A 219 -9.03 -22.36 4.07
N TYR A 220 -9.64 -21.23 3.73
CA TYR A 220 -9.08 -19.91 4.02
C TYR A 220 -9.14 -19.55 5.51
N ILE A 221 -10.22 -19.88 6.21
CA ILE A 221 -10.36 -19.61 7.65
C ILE A 221 -9.52 -20.57 8.50
N ARG A 222 -9.27 -21.81 8.07
CA ARG A 222 -8.55 -22.82 8.88
C ARG A 222 -7.03 -22.71 8.79
N ASN A 223 -6.51 -22.13 7.71
CA ASN A 223 -5.07 -22.03 7.48
C ASN A 223 -4.42 -20.77 8.10
N HIS A 224 -5.21 -19.88 8.69
CA HIS A 224 -4.79 -18.60 9.30
C HIS A 224 -5.59 -18.30 10.57
#